data_AF-A0A5B7I5N8-F1
#
_entry.id   AF-A0A5B7I5N8-F1
#
_cell.length_a   1.000
_cell.length_b   1.000
_cell.length_c   1.000
_cell.angle_alpha   90.00
_cell.angle_beta   90.00
_cell.angle_gamma   90.00
#
_symmetry.space_group_name_H-M   'P 1'
#
loop_
_entity.id
_entity.type
_entity.pdbx_description
1 polymer ?
#
loop_
_entity_poly.entity_id
_entity_poly.type
_entity_poly.pdbx_seq_one_letter_code
_entity_poly.pdbx_strand_id
1 'polypeptide(L)'
;MPLVFWEDDQGGVTGSNHIREKDGIWAVLAWLSILAGRNMSVEQVLLNHWSTYGRNFFTRYDYENCESAPCNKMMAALDTMSDNASMVGKELSQSGKTYTVAKIDNFAYTDPIDGSVAKKQVRLAEGVCFVKIDVMYHVLEVDNRMDENQ
;
A
#
# COMPACT_ATOMS: atom_id res chain seq x y z
N MET A 1 14.57 -23.21 -11.27
CA MET A 1 13.52 -22.79 -10.30
C MET A 1 13.27 -21.30 -10.55
N PRO A 2 12.02 -20.85 -10.74
CA PRO A 2 11.76 -19.42 -10.93
C PRO A 2 12.07 -18.64 -9.66
N LEU A 3 12.63 -17.44 -9.81
CA LEU A 3 12.87 -16.54 -8.69
C LEU A 3 11.52 -15.96 -8.24
N VAL A 4 11.23 -16.04 -6.94
CA VAL A 4 9.99 -15.51 -6.35
C VAL A 4 10.35 -14.36 -5.43
N PHE A 5 9.70 -13.22 -5.64
CA PHE A 5 9.86 -12.01 -4.86
C PHE A 5 8.63 -11.77 -3.99
N TRP A 6 8.83 -11.17 -2.82
CA TRP A 6 7.74 -10.63 -2.00
C TRP A 6 8.18 -9.33 -1.33
N GLU A 7 7.23 -8.51 -0.95
CA GLU A 7 7.43 -7.21 -0.33
C GLU A 7 6.35 -6.98 0.71
N ASP A 8 6.66 -6.18 1.72
CA ASP A 8 5.64 -5.52 2.51
C ASP A 8 5.88 -4.01 2.56
N ASP A 9 4.79 -3.29 2.80
CA ASP A 9 4.78 -1.83 2.90
C ASP A 9 5.33 -1.33 4.25
N GLN A 10 5.56 -2.24 5.20
CA GLN A 10 6.17 -1.97 6.48
C GLN A 10 7.70 -1.98 6.37
N GLY A 11 8.24 -0.81 6.01
CA GLY A 11 9.69 -0.56 6.01
C GLY A 11 10.38 -0.71 4.65
N GLY A 12 9.63 -0.97 3.57
CA GLY A 12 10.15 -0.98 2.20
C GLY A 12 11.23 -2.04 1.95
N VAL A 13 11.17 -3.17 2.65
CA VAL A 13 12.17 -4.24 2.55
C VAL A 13 11.63 -5.36 1.68
N THR A 14 12.23 -5.55 0.51
CA THR A 14 11.91 -6.63 -0.42
C THR A 14 12.67 -7.90 -0.05
N GLY A 15 12.02 -9.06 -0.19
CA GLY A 15 12.62 -10.38 -0.01
C GLY A 15 12.53 -11.23 -1.28
N SER A 16 13.31 -12.31 -1.32
CA SER A 16 13.17 -13.35 -2.34
C SER A 16 13.44 -14.73 -1.76
N ASN A 17 13.09 -15.80 -2.47
CA ASN A 17 13.13 -17.18 -1.99
C ASN A 17 14.50 -17.74 -1.59
N HIS A 18 15.57 -16.94 -1.65
CA HIS A 18 16.91 -17.28 -1.16
C HIS A 18 16.99 -17.40 0.36
N ILE A 19 16.22 -16.59 1.10
CA ILE A 19 16.01 -16.71 2.55
C ILE A 19 14.51 -16.53 2.86
N ARG A 20 14.04 -17.02 4.00
CA ARG A 20 12.62 -16.88 4.43
C ARG A 20 12.37 -15.64 5.28
N GLU A 21 13.18 -14.61 5.08
CA GLU A 21 13.15 -13.35 5.81
C GLU A 21 13.30 -12.18 4.84
N LYS A 22 13.05 -10.96 5.32
CA LYS A 22 13.35 -9.76 4.55
C LYS A 22 14.85 -9.46 4.59
N ASP A 23 15.41 -9.03 3.46
CA ASP A 23 16.84 -8.71 3.36
C ASP A 23 17.07 -7.38 2.64
N GLY A 24 17.42 -6.35 3.41
CA GLY A 24 17.72 -5.03 2.88
C GLY A 24 19.01 -4.99 2.06
N ILE A 25 20.03 -5.79 2.40
CA ILE A 25 21.29 -5.85 1.64
C ILE A 25 21.02 -6.48 0.27
N TRP A 26 20.23 -7.55 0.24
CA TRP A 26 19.78 -8.17 -0.99
C TRP A 26 19.00 -7.18 -1.87
N ALA A 27 18.12 -6.36 -1.29
CA ALA A 27 17.38 -5.32 -2.03
C ALA A 27 18.33 -4.27 -2.65
N VAL A 28 19.36 -3.83 -1.91
CA VAL A 28 20.38 -2.90 -2.42
C VAL A 28 21.15 -3.53 -3.59
N LEU A 29 21.59 -4.79 -3.45
CA LEU A 29 22.31 -5.50 -4.53
C LEU A 29 21.44 -5.71 -5.77
N ALA A 30 20.14 -5.97 -5.58
CA ALA A 30 19.19 -6.07 -6.69
C ALA A 30 19.07 -4.72 -7.43
N TRP A 31 18.95 -3.60 -6.70
CA TRP A 31 18.95 -2.27 -7.30
C TRP A 31 20.25 -1.94 -8.04
N LEU A 32 21.41 -2.25 -7.46
CA LEU A 32 22.70 -2.07 -8.13
C LEU A 32 22.80 -2.89 -9.42
N SER A 33 22.24 -4.10 -9.44
CA SER A 33 22.19 -4.93 -10.64
C SER A 33 21.29 -4.33 -11.73
N ILE A 34 20.14 -3.74 -11.35
CA ILE A 34 19.26 -3.03 -12.28
C ILE A 34 19.94 -1.78 -12.86
N LEU A 35 20.60 -1.00 -12.00
CA LEU A 35 21.32 0.21 -12.41
C LEU A 35 22.49 -0.13 -13.34
N ALA A 36 23.27 -1.16 -13.02
CA ALA A 36 24.35 -1.64 -13.88
C ALA A 36 23.83 -2.16 -15.23
N GLY A 37 22.70 -2.88 -15.25
CA GLY A 37 22.11 -3.43 -16.46
C GLY A 37 21.42 -2.39 -17.36
N ARG A 38 20.89 -1.29 -16.78
CA ARG A 38 20.20 -0.23 -17.52
C ARG A 38 21.08 0.98 -17.82
N ASN A 39 22.17 1.17 -17.08
CA ASN A 39 23.08 2.32 -17.15
C ASN A 39 22.33 3.66 -17.09
N MET A 40 21.39 3.78 -16.14
CA MET A 40 20.52 4.93 -15.91
C MET A 40 20.56 5.33 -14.44
N SER A 41 20.18 6.58 -14.13
CA SER A 41 19.97 7.00 -12.73
C SER A 41 18.72 6.34 -12.15
N VAL A 42 18.64 6.27 -10.82
CA VAL A 42 17.45 5.74 -10.10
C VAL A 42 16.18 6.50 -10.52
N GLU A 43 16.26 7.82 -10.62
CA GLU A 43 15.15 8.68 -11.06
C GLU A 43 14.67 8.31 -12.47
N GLN A 44 15.58 8.15 -13.42
CA GLN A 44 15.23 7.77 -14.79
C GLN A 44 14.55 6.40 -14.85
N VAL A 45 15.00 5.45 -14.03
CA VAL A 45 14.35 4.13 -13.93
C VAL A 45 12.91 4.27 -13.41
N LEU A 46 12.68 5.10 -12.39
CA LEU A 46 11.35 5.35 -11.83
C LEU A 46 10.43 6.09 -12.81
N LEU A 47 10.92 7.17 -13.45
CA LEU A 47 10.14 7.91 -14.45
C LEU A 47 9.74 7.04 -15.64
N ASN A 48 10.65 6.19 -16.13
CA ASN A 48 10.35 5.22 -17.19
C ASN A 48 9.32 4.17 -16.72
N HIS A 49 9.41 3.72 -15.47
CA HIS A 49 8.44 2.79 -14.89
C HIS A 49 7.04 3.43 -14.80
N TRP A 50 6.95 4.65 -14.26
CA TRP A 50 5.69 5.41 -14.19
C TRP A 50 5.12 5.74 -15.56
N SER A 51 5.97 6.04 -16.55
CA SER A 51 5.52 6.27 -17.92
C SER A 51 4.94 5.00 -18.56
N THR A 52 5.37 3.80 -18.15
CA THR A 52 4.93 2.53 -18.74
C THR A 52 3.70 1.96 -18.02
N TYR A 53 3.67 2.04 -16.69
CA TYR A 53 2.66 1.38 -15.85
C TYR A 53 1.73 2.33 -15.11
N GLY A 54 1.95 3.64 -15.21
CA GLY A 54 1.27 4.64 -14.38
C GLY A 54 1.90 4.79 -12.99
N ARG A 55 1.56 5.87 -12.29
CA ARG A 55 2.06 6.17 -10.95
C ARG A 55 1.00 5.89 -9.89
N ASN A 56 1.32 4.98 -8.97
CA ASN A 56 0.54 4.75 -7.76
C ASN A 56 1.03 5.69 -6.65
N PHE A 57 0.18 6.62 -6.22
CA PHE A 57 0.48 7.51 -5.09
C PHE A 57 0.16 6.77 -3.79
N PHE A 58 1.16 6.60 -2.94
CA PHE A 58 1.05 5.91 -1.66
C PHE A 58 1.55 6.80 -0.53
N THR A 59 0.78 6.87 0.55
CA THR A 59 1.17 7.50 1.81
C THR A 59 0.54 6.72 2.96
N ARG A 60 1.20 6.73 4.11
CA ARG A 60 0.73 6.03 5.30
C ARG A 60 0.63 7.00 6.47
N TYR A 61 -0.52 6.98 7.15
CA TYR A 61 -0.76 7.75 8.36
C TYR A 61 -0.72 6.82 9.57
N ASP A 62 0.30 6.99 10.40
CA ASP A 62 0.48 6.22 11.63
C ASP A 62 -0.02 7.06 12.82
N TYR A 63 -1.11 6.61 13.47
CA TYR A 63 -1.65 7.23 14.67
C TYR A 63 -1.18 6.47 15.91
N GLU A 64 -0.10 6.97 16.52
CA GLU A 64 0.55 6.36 17.68
C GLU A 64 -0.04 6.86 19.01
N ASN A 65 0.11 6.06 20.07
CA ASN A 65 -0.28 6.39 21.46
C ASN A 65 -1.74 6.85 21.62
N CYS A 66 -2.63 6.36 20.77
CA CYS A 66 -4.05 6.67 20.84
C CYS A 66 -4.75 5.76 21.87
N GLU A 67 -5.76 6.30 22.54
CA GLU A 67 -6.55 5.50 23.48
C GLU A 67 -7.28 4.34 22.75
N SER A 68 -7.20 3.14 23.33
CA SER A 68 -7.73 1.93 22.68
C SER A 68 -9.25 1.95 22.52
N ALA A 69 -9.99 2.54 23.47
CA ALA A 69 -11.45 2.61 23.44
C ALA A 69 -12.00 3.42 22.24
N PRO A 70 -11.59 4.68 22.00
CA PRO A 70 -12.03 5.42 20.81
C PRO A 70 -11.55 4.81 19.50
N CYS A 71 -10.34 4.24 19.44
CA CYS A 71 -9.85 3.55 18.24
C CYS A 71 -10.73 2.34 17.88
N ASN A 72 -11.09 1.51 18.86
CA ASN A 72 -11.99 0.38 18.65
C ASN A 72 -13.37 0.82 18.15
N LYS A 73 -13.90 1.93 18.70
CA LYS A 73 -15.17 2.51 18.25
C LYS A 73 -15.11 2.99 16.80
N MET A 74 -14.01 3.64 16.41
CA MET A 74 -13.79 4.07 15.03
C MET A 74 -13.74 2.87 14.07
N MET A 75 -12.97 1.83 14.41
CA MET A 75 -12.89 0.62 13.57
C MET A 75 -14.23 -0.10 13.45
N ALA A 76 -15.03 -0.17 14.52
CA ALA A 76 -16.38 -0.74 14.47
C ALA A 76 -17.34 0.07 13.58
N ALA A 77 -17.21 1.40 13.58
CA ALA A 77 -17.98 2.25 12.66
C ALA A 77 -17.57 2.02 11.20
N LEU A 78 -16.27 1.84 10.92
CA LEU A 78 -15.78 1.50 9.58
C LEU A 78 -16.26 0.11 9.13
N ASP A 79 -16.26 -0.90 10.02
CA ASP A 79 -16.83 -2.22 9.72
C ASP A 79 -18.32 -2.10 9.33
N THR A 80 -19.08 -1.30 10.08
CA THR A 80 -20.51 -1.06 9.79
C THR A 80 -20.70 -0.37 8.44
N MET A 81 -19.77 0.52 8.06
CA MET A 81 -19.77 1.15 6.74
C MET A 81 -19.39 0.17 5.63
N SER A 82 -18.46 -0.76 5.86
CA SER A 82 -18.09 -1.77 4.86
C SER A 82 -19.19 -2.79 4.61
N ASP A 83 -19.97 -3.13 5.64
CA ASP A 83 -21.11 -4.04 5.51
C ASP A 83 -22.30 -3.38 4.78
N ASN A 84 -22.29 -2.05 4.66
CA ASN A 84 -23.35 -1.33 3.99
C ASN A 84 -23.15 -1.32 2.48
N ALA A 85 -23.88 -2.19 1.78
CA ALA A 85 -23.89 -2.31 0.32
C ALA A 85 -24.20 -1.00 -0.42
N SER A 86 -24.86 -0.01 0.22
CA SER A 86 -25.15 1.30 -0.39
C SER A 86 -23.92 2.21 -0.55
N MET A 87 -22.77 1.83 0.02
CA MET A 87 -21.52 2.57 -0.11
C MET A 87 -20.82 2.30 -1.45
N VAL A 88 -21.04 1.15 -2.07
CA VAL A 88 -20.49 0.81 -3.38
C VAL A 88 -21.20 1.65 -4.46
N GLY A 89 -20.43 2.31 -5.32
CA GLY A 89 -20.94 3.25 -6.32
C GLY A 89 -21.18 4.66 -5.81
N LYS A 90 -20.97 4.93 -4.51
CA LYS A 90 -21.03 6.29 -3.98
C LYS A 90 -19.86 7.12 -4.50
N GLU A 91 -20.17 8.35 -4.90
CA GLU A 91 -19.18 9.33 -5.33
C GLU A 91 -18.76 10.22 -4.16
N LEU A 92 -17.45 10.38 -4.00
CA LEU A 92 -16.82 11.26 -3.02
C LEU A 92 -15.98 12.28 -3.79
N SER A 93 -16.36 13.55 -3.74
CA SER A 93 -15.63 14.62 -4.42
C SER A 93 -14.84 15.46 -3.42
N GLN A 94 -13.54 15.62 -3.67
CA GLN A 94 -12.68 16.51 -2.88
C GLN A 94 -11.64 17.16 -3.79
N SER A 95 -11.41 18.47 -3.60
CA SER A 95 -10.40 19.24 -4.34
C SER A 95 -10.49 19.09 -5.87
N GLY A 96 -11.71 19.03 -6.42
CA GLY A 96 -11.97 18.95 -7.86
C GLY A 96 -11.79 17.56 -8.48
N LYS A 97 -11.57 16.52 -7.66
CA LYS A 97 -11.51 15.12 -8.11
C LYS A 97 -12.67 14.33 -7.50
N THR A 98 -13.25 13.41 -8.27
CA THR A 98 -14.36 12.54 -7.84
C THR A 98 -13.90 11.09 -7.78
N TYR A 99 -14.15 10.44 -6.65
CA TYR A 99 -13.85 9.03 -6.39
C TYR A 99 -15.13 8.23 -6.31
N THR A 100 -15.25 7.20 -7.13
CA THR A 100 -16.35 6.24 -7.04
C THR A 100 -15.86 5.02 -6.28
N VAL A 101 -16.57 4.66 -5.21
CA VAL A 101 -16.24 3.47 -4.41
C VAL A 101 -16.52 2.21 -5.23
N ALA A 102 -15.48 1.57 -5.78
CA ALA A 102 -15.64 0.35 -6.57
C ALA A 102 -15.92 -0.88 -5.70
N LYS A 103 -15.27 -0.96 -4.54
CA LYS A 103 -15.39 -2.07 -3.59
C LYS A 103 -15.02 -1.58 -2.19
N ILE A 104 -15.69 -2.12 -1.18
CA ILE A 104 -15.36 -1.94 0.23
C ILE A 104 -15.52 -3.29 0.93
N ASP A 105 -14.51 -3.73 1.67
CA ASP A 105 -14.53 -4.97 2.43
C ASP A 105 -13.58 -4.90 3.65
N ASN A 106 -13.71 -5.88 4.55
CA ASN A 106 -12.73 -6.14 5.60
C ASN A 106 -11.81 -7.28 5.14
N PHE A 107 -10.54 -6.96 4.88
CA PHE A 107 -9.60 -7.91 4.30
C PHE A 107 -9.48 -9.20 5.14
N ALA A 108 -9.65 -10.33 4.47
CA ALA A 108 -9.45 -11.66 5.00
C ALA A 108 -8.64 -12.48 4.01
N TYR A 109 -7.62 -13.16 4.51
CA TYR A 109 -6.79 -14.06 3.73
C TYR A 109 -7.02 -15.49 4.18
N THR A 110 -7.19 -16.40 3.21
CA THR A 110 -7.22 -17.85 3.47
C THR A 110 -5.96 -18.44 2.89
N ASP A 111 -5.12 -19.00 3.74
CA ASP A 111 -3.88 -19.62 3.32
C ASP A 111 -4.17 -20.87 2.49
N PRO A 112 -3.64 -20.98 1.26
CA PRO A 112 -3.93 -22.09 0.36
C PRO A 112 -3.16 -23.38 0.70
N ILE A 113 -2.19 -23.32 1.62
CA ILE A 113 -1.34 -24.45 2.04
C ILE A 113 -1.95 -25.14 3.26
N ASP A 114 -2.27 -24.38 4.31
CA ASP A 114 -2.77 -24.93 5.57
C ASP A 114 -4.27 -24.70 5.81
N GLY A 115 -4.93 -23.88 4.97
CA GLY A 115 -6.35 -23.57 5.07
C GLY A 115 -6.72 -22.63 6.22
N SER A 116 -5.72 -22.05 6.90
CA SER A 116 -5.95 -21.08 7.97
C SER A 116 -6.58 -19.80 7.43
N VAL A 117 -7.50 -19.22 8.20
CA VAL A 117 -8.21 -17.99 7.79
C VAL A 117 -7.79 -16.85 8.71
N ALA A 118 -7.00 -15.95 8.15
CA ALA A 118 -6.54 -14.73 8.79
C ALA A 118 -7.56 -13.60 8.51
N LYS A 119 -8.47 -13.35 9.47
CA LYS A 119 -9.46 -12.26 9.39
C LYS A 119 -8.94 -11.01 10.09
N LYS A 120 -9.50 -9.84 9.76
CA LYS A 120 -9.23 -8.56 10.45
C LYS A 120 -7.75 -8.15 10.45
N GLN A 121 -7.05 -8.40 9.35
CA GLN A 121 -5.59 -8.22 9.25
C GLN A 121 -5.13 -6.76 9.27
N VAL A 122 -6.05 -5.80 9.11
CA VAL A 122 -5.79 -4.36 9.23
C VAL A 122 -6.27 -3.86 10.60
N ARG A 123 -5.92 -4.55 11.69
CA ARG A 123 -6.28 -4.12 13.05
C ARG A 123 -5.07 -4.06 13.97
N LEU A 124 -5.11 -3.03 14.82
CA LEU A 124 -4.31 -2.73 15.99
C LEU A 124 -3.22 -3.77 16.34
N ALA A 125 -1.96 -3.37 16.20
CA ALA A 125 -0.87 -3.93 16.98
C ALA A 125 -0.60 -2.96 18.15
N GLU A 126 -0.62 -3.49 19.38
CA GLU A 126 -0.17 -2.83 20.63
C GLU A 126 -0.25 -1.29 20.67
N GLY A 127 -1.46 -0.74 20.83
CA GLY A 127 -1.64 0.71 21.07
C GLY A 127 -1.46 1.62 19.85
N VAL A 128 -1.23 1.05 18.66
CA VAL A 128 -1.13 1.81 17.40
C VAL A 128 -2.36 1.56 16.54
N CYS A 129 -3.03 2.64 16.13
CA CYS A 129 -4.13 2.58 15.19
C CYS A 129 -3.60 2.80 13.78
N PHE A 130 -3.44 1.70 13.04
CA PHE A 130 -3.09 1.76 11.63
C PHE A 130 -4.36 1.92 10.79
N VAL A 131 -4.48 3.07 10.14
CA VAL A 131 -5.46 3.27 9.08
C VAL A 131 -4.69 3.40 7.77
N LYS A 132 -4.62 2.30 7.02
CA LYS A 132 -4.04 2.33 5.68
C LYS A 132 -5.10 2.81 4.70
N ILE A 133 -4.89 3.99 4.13
CA ILE A 133 -5.73 4.54 3.05
C ILE A 133 -4.89 4.49 1.77
N ASP A 134 -5.06 3.40 1.02
CA ASP A 134 -4.50 3.30 -0.32
C ASP A 134 -5.43 4.02 -1.29
N VAL A 135 -5.02 5.20 -1.77
CA VAL A 135 -5.76 5.87 -2.83
C VAL A 135 -5.08 5.56 -4.16
N MET A 136 -5.57 4.51 -4.81
CA MET A 136 -5.07 4.11 -6.11
C MET A 136 -5.70 4.99 -7.20
N TYR A 137 -4.90 5.90 -7.76
CA TYR A 137 -5.27 6.67 -8.94
C TYR A 137 -4.53 6.13 -10.14
N HIS A 138 -5.25 5.90 -11.24
CA HIS A 138 -4.61 5.86 -12.55
C HIS A 138 -4.42 7.31 -13.02
N VAL A 139 -3.36 7.97 -12.56
CA VAL A 139 -3.03 9.30 -13.09
C VAL A 139 -2.28 9.09 -14.41
N LEU A 140 -2.97 9.38 -15.53
CA LEU A 140 -2.35 9.40 -16.87
C LEU A 140 -1.58 10.71 -17.15
N GLU A 141 -1.59 11.65 -16.21
CA GLU A 141 -0.81 12.90 -16.27
C GLU A 141 0.29 12.92 -15.21
N VAL A 142 1.52 13.13 -15.66
CA VAL A 142 2.64 13.47 -14.79
C VAL A 142 2.40 14.88 -14.26
N ASP A 143 1.73 14.98 -13.12
CA ASP A 143 1.57 16.25 -12.42
C ASP A 143 2.92 16.65 -11.80
N ASN A 144 3.63 17.56 -12.46
CA ASN A 144 4.94 18.11 -12.04
C ASN A 144 4.84 19.12 -10.87
N ARG A 145 3.74 19.13 -10.09
CA ARG A 145 3.52 20.11 -9.01
C ARG A 145 4.23 19.79 -7.68
N MET A 146 5.42 19.18 -7.72
CA MET A 146 6.25 18.96 -6.52
C MET A 146 7.45 19.94 -6.42
N ASP A 147 7.37 21.12 -7.05
CA ASP A 147 8.43 22.15 -7.00
C ASP A 147 8.03 23.44 -6.26
N GLU A 148 6.86 23.53 -5.62
CA GLU A 148 6.47 24.73 -4.86
C GLU A 148 5.86 24.39 -3.50
N ASN A 149 6.73 24.24 -2.49
CA ASN A 149 6.60 24.87 -1.17
C ASN A 149 7.75 24.39 -0.27
N GLN A 150 8.81 25.19 -0.26
CA GLN A 150 9.82 25.21 0.80
C GLN A 150 9.46 26.32 1.80
#